data_AF-J0PGR5-F1
#
_entry.id   AF-J0PGR5-F1
#
_cell.length_a   1.000
_cell.length_b   1.000
_cell.length_c   1.000
_cell.angle_alpha   90.00
_cell.angle_beta   90.00
_cell.angle_gamma   90.00
#
_symmetry.space_group_name_H-M   'P 1'
#
loop_
_entity.id
_entity.type
_entity.pdbx_description
1 polymer ?
#
loop_
_entity_poly.entity_id
_entity_poly.type
_entity_poly.pdbx_seq_one_letter_code
_entity_poly.pdbx_strand_id
1 'polypeptide(L)'
;MKFFLLKKFSEFLNTQTHFNLKRLNASSFLLETFSKEKHAFVVDLSAPYIGLSKKPPESVLKNTLALDFCLNKFTKNAKILQANVIDNDRILEIKGAKDLAYKSETFILRLEMIPKKANLMILDQEKCVIEAFRFNDRVAKNDILGALPPNIYEHQEEDLDFKGLLDILEKDFLSYQHKELEHKKNQIIKRLNAQKERLKEKLEKLEDPKNLQLEAKELQTQASLLLTYQHLINKRENRVVLKDFEDKECAIEIDKSMPLNAFINKKFTLSKKKKQKSQFLYLEEENLKEKIAFKESQINYVRDAAEESVLEMFMPFKNSKIKRPMSGYEVLYYKDFKIGLGKNQKENIKLLQDARANDLWMHVRDIPGSHLIVFCQKNTPKDEIIMELAKMLIKMQKDAFNSYEIDYTQRKFVKIIKGANVIYSKYRTISLKDT
;
A
#
# COMPACT_ATOMS: atom_id res chain seq x y z
N MET A 1 -24.08 -14.13 3.79
CA MET A 1 -25.44 -13.90 3.24
C MET A 1 -26.47 -14.62 4.10
N LYS A 2 -27.67 -14.04 4.31
CA LYS A 2 -28.78 -14.73 4.99
C LYS A 2 -29.31 -15.87 4.09
N PHE A 3 -29.84 -16.94 4.68
CA PHE A 3 -30.31 -18.12 3.93
C PHE A 3 -31.46 -17.78 2.97
N PHE A 4 -32.51 -17.08 3.45
CA PHE A 4 -33.66 -16.73 2.62
C PHE A 4 -33.27 -15.88 1.40
N LEU A 5 -32.31 -14.97 1.54
CA LEU A 5 -31.79 -14.18 0.42
C LEU A 5 -31.13 -15.08 -0.62
N LEU A 6 -30.37 -16.09 -0.20
CA LEU A 6 -29.71 -17.03 -1.13
C LEU A 6 -30.76 -17.91 -1.83
N LYS A 7 -31.79 -18.35 -1.10
CA LYS A 7 -32.94 -19.09 -1.66
C LYS A 7 -33.64 -18.26 -2.73
N LYS A 8 -34.03 -17.02 -2.41
CA LYS A 8 -34.62 -16.08 -3.37
C LYS A 8 -33.69 -15.74 -4.53
N PHE A 9 -32.39 -15.65 -4.29
CA PHE A 9 -31.40 -15.47 -5.37
C PHE A 9 -31.35 -16.67 -6.32
N SER A 10 -31.48 -17.91 -5.82
CA SER A 10 -31.57 -19.09 -6.68
C SER A 10 -32.84 -19.11 -7.54
N GLU A 11 -33.97 -18.68 -6.97
CA GLU A 11 -35.23 -18.48 -7.71
C GLU A 11 -35.06 -17.41 -8.80
N PHE A 12 -34.42 -16.28 -8.48
CA PHE A 12 -34.08 -15.25 -9.46
C PHE A 12 -33.19 -15.80 -10.59
N LEU A 13 -32.16 -16.59 -10.28
CA LEU A 13 -31.28 -17.18 -11.29
C LEU A 13 -32.04 -18.08 -12.29
N ASN A 14 -33.08 -18.79 -11.84
CA ASN A 14 -33.93 -19.60 -12.72
C ASN A 14 -34.73 -18.76 -13.74
N THR A 15 -34.88 -17.45 -13.52
CA THR A 15 -35.48 -16.53 -14.51
C THR A 15 -34.48 -16.05 -15.56
N GLN A 16 -33.19 -16.30 -15.36
CA GLN A 16 -32.12 -15.84 -16.24
C GLN A 16 -31.79 -16.92 -17.28
N THR A 17 -31.33 -16.51 -18.46
CA THR A 17 -31.06 -17.43 -19.57
C THR A 17 -29.62 -17.93 -19.57
N HIS A 18 -28.68 -17.01 -19.36
CA HIS A 18 -27.25 -17.28 -19.40
C HIS A 18 -26.52 -16.59 -18.26
N PHE A 19 -25.31 -17.04 -17.97
CA PHE A 19 -24.42 -16.39 -17.02
C PHE A 19 -22.95 -16.45 -17.46
N ASN A 20 -22.13 -15.63 -16.80
CA ASN A 20 -20.66 -15.68 -16.79
C ASN A 20 -20.18 -15.71 -15.35
N LEU A 21 -19.12 -16.44 -15.04
CA LEU A 21 -18.37 -16.25 -13.80
C LEU A 21 -16.89 -16.05 -14.10
N LYS A 22 -16.32 -14.94 -13.61
CA LYS A 22 -14.88 -14.66 -13.73
C LYS A 22 -14.31 -14.22 -12.39
N ARG A 23 -13.03 -14.53 -12.15
CA ARG A 23 -12.35 -14.07 -10.94
C ARG A 23 -12.00 -12.58 -11.04
N LEU A 24 -12.25 -11.82 -9.98
CA LEU A 24 -11.91 -10.40 -9.89
C LEU A 24 -10.57 -10.18 -9.20
N ASN A 25 -10.38 -10.83 -8.05
CA ASN A 25 -9.21 -10.69 -7.20
C ASN A 25 -8.89 -12.03 -6.50
N ALA A 26 -8.16 -11.99 -5.38
CA ALA A 26 -7.76 -13.19 -4.66
C ALA A 26 -8.93 -14.04 -4.12
N SER A 27 -10.09 -13.44 -3.80
CA SER A 27 -11.21 -14.11 -3.12
C SER A 27 -12.60 -13.75 -3.66
N SER A 28 -12.70 -12.79 -4.56
CA SER A 28 -13.97 -12.34 -5.13
C SER A 28 -14.10 -12.67 -6.62
N PHE A 29 -15.33 -12.91 -7.07
CA PHE A 29 -15.71 -13.28 -8.43
C PHE A 29 -16.84 -12.38 -8.93
N LEU A 30 -16.90 -12.14 -10.23
CA LEU A 30 -18.00 -11.46 -10.90
C LEU A 30 -18.89 -12.48 -11.59
N LEU A 31 -20.12 -12.62 -11.08
CA LEU A 31 -21.20 -13.39 -11.67
C LEU A 31 -22.08 -12.43 -12.48
N GLU A 32 -22.04 -12.52 -13.80
CA GLU A 32 -22.95 -11.76 -14.67
C GLU A 32 -24.08 -12.67 -15.12
N THR A 33 -25.32 -12.18 -15.11
CA THR A 33 -26.48 -12.93 -15.61
C THR A 33 -27.16 -12.17 -16.73
N PHE A 34 -27.76 -12.90 -17.66
CA PHE A 34 -28.32 -12.37 -18.89
C PHE A 34 -29.73 -12.91 -19.11
N SER A 35 -30.69 -12.01 -19.25
CA SER A 35 -32.03 -12.29 -19.76
C SER A 35 -32.51 -11.12 -20.62
N LYS A 36 -33.54 -10.38 -20.19
CA LYS A 36 -33.91 -9.08 -20.75
C LYS A 36 -32.91 -7.99 -20.34
N GLU A 37 -32.40 -8.10 -19.11
CA GLU A 37 -31.44 -7.17 -18.54
C GLU A 37 -30.19 -7.92 -18.07
N LYS A 38 -29.06 -7.21 -18.09
CA LYS A 38 -27.80 -7.71 -17.57
C LYS A 38 -27.66 -7.31 -16.10
N HIS A 39 -27.45 -8.28 -15.22
CA HIS A 39 -27.12 -8.03 -13.81
C HIS A 39 -25.68 -8.46 -13.53
N ALA A 40 -25.01 -7.75 -12.64
CA ALA A 40 -23.63 -8.04 -12.26
C ALA A 40 -23.51 -8.18 -10.74
N PHE A 41 -23.22 -9.40 -10.29
CA PHE A 41 -23.10 -9.73 -8.88
C PHE A 41 -21.64 -9.99 -8.50
N VAL A 42 -21.19 -9.39 -7.41
CA VAL A 42 -19.90 -9.70 -6.79
C VAL A 42 -20.11 -10.80 -5.76
N VAL A 43 -19.46 -11.94 -5.97
CA VAL A 43 -19.44 -13.07 -5.06
C VAL A 43 -18.12 -13.05 -4.31
N ASP A 44 -18.14 -12.77 -3.01
CA ASP A 44 -16.94 -12.77 -2.16
C ASP A 44 -16.90 -14.03 -1.30
N LEU A 45 -15.80 -14.80 -1.37
CA LEU A 45 -15.60 -16.01 -0.58
C LEU A 45 -14.78 -15.81 0.70
N SER A 46 -14.19 -14.63 0.91
CA SER A 46 -13.51 -14.28 2.17
C SER A 46 -14.53 -13.88 3.24
N ALA A 47 -15.53 -13.09 2.85
CA ALA A 47 -16.72 -12.79 3.61
C ALA A 47 -17.93 -13.27 2.81
N PRO A 48 -18.36 -14.55 2.97
CA PRO A 48 -19.34 -15.20 2.10
C PRO A 48 -20.60 -14.39 1.85
N TYR A 49 -20.65 -13.74 0.70
CA TYR A 49 -21.66 -12.75 0.34
C TYR A 49 -21.82 -12.65 -1.19
N ILE A 50 -23.03 -12.28 -1.62
CA ILE A 50 -23.36 -11.95 -3.01
C ILE A 50 -23.95 -10.55 -2.97
N GLY A 51 -23.39 -9.63 -3.75
CA GLY A 51 -23.84 -8.24 -3.82
C GLY A 51 -24.12 -7.81 -5.24
N LEU A 52 -25.16 -7.02 -5.47
CA LEU A 52 -25.45 -6.46 -6.78
C LEU A 52 -24.62 -5.20 -7.00
N SER A 53 -23.93 -5.11 -8.13
CA SER A 53 -23.12 -3.95 -8.50
C SER A 53 -23.65 -3.27 -9.74
N LYS A 54 -23.97 -1.97 -9.64
CA LYS A 54 -24.32 -1.11 -10.78
C LYS A 54 -23.12 -0.76 -11.65
N LYS A 55 -21.92 -0.76 -11.06
CA LYS A 55 -20.65 -0.50 -11.75
C LYS A 55 -19.77 -1.73 -11.58
N PRO A 56 -19.90 -2.74 -12.46
CA PRO A 56 -19.18 -4.00 -12.30
C PRO A 56 -17.67 -3.74 -12.27
N PRO A 57 -16.96 -4.22 -11.24
CA PRO A 57 -15.52 -4.06 -11.18
C PRO A 57 -14.84 -4.80 -12.34
N GLU A 58 -13.77 -4.21 -12.87
CA GLU A 58 -12.93 -4.89 -13.85
C GLU A 58 -12.07 -5.95 -13.16
N SER A 59 -11.78 -7.04 -13.89
CA SER A 59 -10.83 -8.04 -13.38
C SER A 59 -9.42 -7.50 -13.50
N VAL A 60 -8.70 -7.45 -12.39
CA VAL A 60 -7.32 -6.95 -12.33
C VAL A 60 -6.31 -8.09 -12.61
N LEU A 61 -6.79 -9.32 -12.79
CA LEU A 61 -5.95 -10.50 -12.94
C LEU A 61 -5.84 -10.95 -14.39
N LYS A 62 -4.61 -11.22 -14.83
CA LYS A 62 -4.38 -12.09 -15.99
C LYS A 62 -4.79 -13.50 -15.54
N ASN A 63 -5.73 -14.14 -16.25
CA ASN A 63 -6.18 -15.51 -15.97
C ASN A 63 -4.98 -16.45 -15.77
N THR A 64 -4.66 -16.78 -14.53
CA THR A 64 -3.36 -17.40 -14.17
C THR A 64 -3.53 -18.70 -13.42
N LEU A 65 -4.67 -18.93 -12.78
CA LEU A 65 -4.96 -20.18 -12.08
C LEU A 65 -5.71 -21.15 -12.98
N ALA A 66 -5.54 -22.45 -12.73
CA ALA A 66 -6.30 -23.51 -13.42
C ALA A 66 -7.82 -23.26 -13.37
N LEU A 67 -8.32 -22.83 -12.21
CA LEU A 67 -9.70 -22.41 -12.04
C LEU A 67 -10.13 -21.30 -13.00
N ASP A 68 -9.27 -20.30 -13.29
CA ASP A 68 -9.62 -19.21 -14.21
C ASP A 68 -9.88 -19.75 -15.62
N PHE A 69 -9.09 -20.73 -16.07
CA PHE A 69 -9.29 -21.40 -17.35
C PHE A 69 -10.55 -22.25 -17.36
N CYS A 70 -10.82 -23.00 -16.29
CA CYS A 70 -12.04 -23.80 -16.18
C CYS A 70 -13.29 -22.92 -16.12
N LEU A 71 -13.29 -21.84 -15.35
CA LEU A 71 -14.39 -20.88 -15.33
C LEU A 71 -14.65 -20.29 -16.71
N ASN A 72 -13.60 -19.90 -17.43
CA ASN A 72 -13.76 -19.40 -18.80
C ASN A 72 -14.28 -20.48 -19.77
N LYS A 73 -13.88 -21.75 -19.61
CA LYS A 73 -14.38 -22.87 -20.43
C LYS A 73 -15.87 -23.12 -20.17
N PHE A 74 -16.24 -23.30 -18.90
CA PHE A 74 -17.57 -23.78 -18.52
C PHE A 74 -18.59 -22.67 -18.38
N THR A 75 -18.22 -21.54 -17.75
CA THR A 75 -19.21 -20.53 -17.35
C THR A 75 -19.35 -19.39 -18.35
N LYS A 76 -18.43 -19.20 -19.31
CA LYS A 76 -18.53 -18.09 -20.27
C LYS A 76 -19.74 -18.29 -21.19
N ASN A 77 -20.74 -17.43 -21.05
CA ASN A 77 -22.03 -17.46 -21.75
C ASN A 77 -22.68 -18.84 -21.66
N ALA A 78 -22.68 -19.41 -20.46
CA ALA A 78 -23.30 -20.70 -20.19
C ALA A 78 -24.80 -20.52 -19.96
N LYS A 79 -25.62 -21.46 -20.45
CA LYS A 79 -27.05 -21.49 -20.15
C LYS A 79 -27.27 -21.89 -18.70
N ILE A 80 -28.24 -21.27 -18.04
CA ILE A 80 -28.74 -21.73 -16.75
C ILE A 80 -29.85 -22.74 -17.02
N LEU A 81 -29.64 -23.99 -16.59
CA LEU A 81 -30.70 -25.01 -16.65
C LEU A 81 -31.52 -25.01 -15.36
N GLN A 82 -30.85 -24.88 -14.22
CA GLN A 82 -31.47 -24.87 -12.90
C GLN A 82 -30.51 -24.27 -11.88
N ALA A 83 -31.03 -23.52 -10.91
CA ALA A 83 -30.32 -23.02 -9.75
C ALA A 83 -31.11 -23.34 -8.49
N ASN A 84 -30.47 -23.99 -7.51
CA ASN A 84 -31.11 -24.40 -6.25
C ASN A 84 -30.19 -24.13 -5.06
N VAL A 85 -30.80 -23.88 -3.91
CA VAL A 85 -30.14 -24.02 -2.61
C VAL A 85 -30.35 -25.43 -2.09
N ILE A 86 -29.29 -26.07 -1.61
CA ILE A 86 -29.30 -27.49 -1.21
C ILE A 86 -28.89 -27.69 0.24
N ASP A 87 -29.12 -28.90 0.75
CA ASP A 87 -28.72 -29.38 2.09
C ASP A 87 -29.27 -28.51 3.24
N ASN A 88 -30.32 -27.73 2.97
CA ASN A 88 -30.85 -26.71 3.88
C ASN A 88 -29.76 -25.78 4.44
N ASP A 89 -28.70 -25.51 3.68
CA ASP A 89 -27.59 -24.65 4.06
C ASP A 89 -27.31 -23.61 2.97
N ARG A 90 -26.37 -22.70 3.20
CA ARG A 90 -26.00 -21.64 2.27
C ARG A 90 -25.11 -22.17 1.15
N ILE A 91 -25.65 -23.12 0.39
CA ILE A 91 -24.98 -23.78 -0.72
C ILE A 91 -25.84 -23.62 -1.96
N LEU A 92 -25.32 -22.88 -2.93
CA LEU A 92 -25.98 -22.63 -4.20
C LEU A 92 -25.37 -23.54 -5.27
N GLU A 93 -26.19 -24.36 -5.92
CA GLU A 93 -25.81 -25.13 -7.11
C GLU A 93 -26.50 -24.54 -8.33
N ILE A 94 -25.70 -24.19 -9.35
CA ILE A 94 -26.16 -23.78 -10.66
C ILE A 94 -25.80 -24.90 -11.65
N LYS A 95 -26.80 -25.63 -12.12
CA LYS A 95 -26.67 -26.56 -13.25
C LYS A 95 -26.63 -25.74 -14.53
N GLY A 96 -25.50 -25.78 -15.20
CA GLY A 96 -25.25 -25.04 -16.43
C GLY A 96 -25.11 -25.97 -17.63
N ALA A 97 -25.31 -25.41 -18.83
CA ALA A 97 -24.96 -26.06 -20.08
C ALA A 97 -24.11 -25.12 -20.93
N LYS A 98 -23.02 -25.67 -21.48
CA LYS A 98 -22.12 -24.98 -22.38
C LYS A 98 -22.24 -25.59 -23.77
N ASP A 99 -22.76 -24.82 -24.71
CA ASP A 99 -22.78 -25.23 -26.11
C ASP A 99 -21.35 -25.18 -26.66
N LEU A 100 -20.86 -26.35 -27.10
CA LEU A 100 -19.67 -26.52 -27.93
C LEU A 100 -20.12 -26.70 -29.39
N ALA A 101 -19.17 -26.66 -30.34
CA ALA A 101 -19.46 -26.70 -31.77
C ALA A 101 -20.36 -27.89 -32.21
N TYR A 102 -20.30 -29.02 -31.50
CA TYR A 102 -21.03 -30.25 -31.88
C TYR A 102 -21.81 -30.91 -30.73
N LYS A 103 -21.75 -30.40 -29.49
CA LYS A 103 -22.43 -30.98 -28.33
C LYS A 103 -22.61 -29.94 -27.23
N SER A 104 -23.69 -30.02 -26.45
CA SER A 104 -23.82 -29.25 -25.21
C SER A 104 -23.23 -30.05 -24.05
N GLU A 105 -22.25 -29.48 -23.34
CA GLU A 105 -21.61 -30.06 -22.16
C GLU A 105 -22.26 -29.46 -20.91
N THR A 106 -22.88 -30.29 -20.06
CA THR A 106 -23.50 -29.85 -18.81
C THR A 106 -22.51 -29.94 -17.65
N PHE A 107 -22.65 -29.05 -16.68
CA PHE A 107 -21.82 -29.02 -15.48
C PHE A 107 -22.61 -28.47 -14.29
N ILE A 108 -22.06 -28.63 -13.08
CA ILE A 108 -22.59 -28.02 -11.85
C ILE A 108 -21.57 -27.02 -11.34
N LEU A 109 -21.98 -25.76 -11.20
CA LEU A 109 -21.23 -24.75 -10.46
C LEU A 109 -21.76 -24.71 -9.03
N ARG A 110 -20.93 -25.10 -8.05
CA ARG A 110 -21.30 -25.10 -6.63
C ARG A 110 -20.60 -23.97 -5.88
N LEU A 111 -21.40 -23.12 -5.26
CA LEU A 111 -20.99 -22.00 -4.40
C LEU A 111 -21.36 -22.33 -2.96
N GLU A 112 -20.35 -22.66 -2.16
CA GLU A 112 -20.52 -22.83 -0.72
C GLU A 112 -20.32 -21.49 -0.04
N MET A 113 -21.41 -20.88 0.43
CA MET A 113 -21.43 -19.56 1.07
C MET A 113 -21.48 -19.66 2.61
N ILE A 114 -20.83 -20.70 3.14
CA ILE A 114 -20.76 -21.00 4.57
C ILE A 114 -19.50 -20.33 5.17
N PRO A 115 -19.60 -19.52 6.24
CA PRO A 115 -18.45 -18.92 6.89
C PRO A 115 -17.38 -19.96 7.24
N LYS A 116 -16.10 -19.62 7.02
CA LYS A 116 -14.91 -20.49 7.18
C LYS A 116 -14.82 -21.70 6.24
N LYS A 117 -15.93 -22.17 5.65
CA LYS A 117 -15.96 -23.29 4.68
C LYS A 117 -16.18 -22.83 3.24
N ALA A 118 -16.19 -21.52 3.00
CA ALA A 118 -16.59 -21.00 1.71
C ALA A 118 -15.67 -21.43 0.57
N ASN A 119 -16.30 -21.86 -0.52
CA ASN A 119 -15.62 -22.44 -1.65
C ASN A 119 -16.43 -22.26 -2.94
N LEU A 120 -15.74 -22.37 -4.06
CA LEU A 120 -16.31 -22.38 -5.40
C LEU A 120 -15.77 -23.59 -6.13
N MET A 121 -16.66 -24.38 -6.73
CA MET A 121 -16.31 -25.63 -7.38
C MET A 121 -17.04 -25.77 -8.71
N ILE A 122 -16.39 -26.42 -9.67
CA ILE A 122 -17.00 -26.91 -10.90
C ILE A 122 -17.01 -28.43 -10.80
N LEU A 123 -18.20 -29.03 -10.96
CA LEU A 123 -18.42 -30.47 -10.88
C LEU A 123 -19.04 -30.96 -12.19
N ASP A 124 -18.91 -32.26 -12.46
CA ASP A 124 -19.68 -32.95 -13.50
C ASP A 124 -21.08 -33.37 -13.02
N GLN A 125 -21.77 -34.22 -13.79
CA GLN A 125 -23.11 -34.69 -13.45
C GLN A 125 -23.12 -35.68 -12.28
N GLU A 126 -22.06 -36.48 -12.11
CA GLU A 126 -21.86 -37.40 -10.99
C GLU A 126 -21.34 -36.71 -9.72
N LYS A 127 -21.20 -35.38 -9.73
CA LYS A 127 -20.61 -34.56 -8.65
C LYS A 127 -19.12 -34.82 -8.41
N CYS A 128 -18.39 -35.30 -9.41
CA CYS A 128 -16.92 -35.33 -9.35
C CYS A 128 -16.34 -33.93 -9.55
N VAL A 129 -15.32 -33.58 -8.76
CA VAL A 129 -14.73 -32.24 -8.78
C VAL A 129 -13.81 -32.09 -9.99
N ILE A 130 -14.20 -31.23 -10.94
CA ILE A 130 -13.37 -30.86 -12.10
C ILE A 130 -12.29 -29.87 -11.65
N GLU A 131 -12.68 -28.83 -10.92
CA GLU A 131 -11.77 -27.80 -10.42
C GLU A 131 -12.40 -27.06 -9.23
N ALA A 132 -11.56 -26.53 -8.34
CA ALA A 132 -12.02 -25.85 -7.14
C ALA A 132 -11.17 -24.62 -6.82
N PHE A 133 -11.78 -23.66 -6.12
CA PHE A 133 -11.05 -22.52 -5.57
C PHE A 133 -10.14 -22.93 -4.42
N ARG A 134 -10.55 -23.91 -3.61
CA ARG A 134 -9.75 -24.53 -2.55
C ARG A 134 -9.95 -26.04 -2.55
N PHE A 135 -8.86 -26.78 -2.66
CA PHE A 135 -8.81 -28.22 -2.42
C PHE A 135 -8.59 -28.50 -0.92
N ASN A 136 -9.14 -29.61 -0.43
CA ASN A 136 -8.99 -30.13 0.92
C ASN A 136 -9.42 -31.60 0.95
N ASP A 137 -9.43 -32.23 2.13
CA ASP A 137 -9.77 -33.66 2.29
C ASP A 137 -11.15 -34.06 1.71
N ARG A 138 -12.10 -33.12 1.65
CA ARG A 138 -13.45 -33.34 1.08
C ARG A 138 -13.53 -32.98 -0.40
N VAL A 139 -12.67 -32.07 -0.85
CA VAL A 139 -12.67 -31.48 -2.19
C VAL A 139 -11.35 -31.86 -2.84
N ALA A 140 -11.33 -32.99 -3.53
CA ALA A 140 -10.18 -33.51 -4.26
C ALA A 140 -10.49 -33.58 -5.76
N LYS A 141 -9.50 -33.23 -6.59
CA LYS A 141 -9.66 -33.20 -8.05
C LYS A 141 -9.91 -34.61 -8.61
N ASN A 142 -10.88 -34.74 -9.52
CA ASN A 142 -11.31 -36.00 -10.12
C ASN A 142 -11.86 -37.02 -9.12
N ASP A 143 -12.36 -36.55 -7.97
CA ASP A 143 -13.00 -37.39 -6.96
C ASP A 143 -14.42 -36.88 -6.70
N ILE A 144 -15.29 -37.76 -6.19
CA ILE A 144 -16.66 -37.42 -5.83
C ILE A 144 -16.64 -36.44 -4.66
N LEU A 145 -17.37 -35.34 -4.78
CA LEU A 145 -17.45 -34.32 -3.72
C LEU A 145 -17.97 -34.93 -2.42
N GLY A 146 -17.14 -34.92 -1.37
CA GLY A 146 -17.55 -35.41 -0.05
C GLY A 146 -18.68 -34.56 0.56
N ALA A 147 -19.52 -35.18 1.39
CA ALA A 147 -20.67 -34.53 1.99
C ALA A 147 -20.27 -33.52 3.09
N LEU A 148 -21.07 -32.47 3.28
CA LEU A 148 -21.02 -31.64 4.47
C LEU A 148 -21.92 -32.24 5.56
N PRO A 149 -21.63 -31.99 6.85
CA PRO A 149 -22.56 -32.33 7.93
C PRO A 149 -23.92 -31.68 7.68
N PRO A 150 -25.04 -32.39 7.96
CA PRO A 150 -26.37 -31.86 7.73
C PRO A 150 -26.60 -30.60 8.57
N ASN A 151 -27.25 -29.60 7.98
CA ASN A 151 -27.62 -28.40 8.69
C ASN A 151 -28.96 -28.57 9.41
N ILE A 152 -28.96 -28.36 10.74
CA ILE A 152 -30.12 -28.54 11.62
C ILE A 152 -30.75 -27.17 12.00
N TYR A 153 -30.21 -26.06 11.51
CA TYR A 153 -30.76 -24.73 11.80
C TYR A 153 -32.13 -24.53 11.13
N GLU A 154 -33.10 -24.06 11.91
CA GLU A 154 -34.35 -23.52 11.39
C GLU A 154 -34.10 -22.13 10.79
N HIS A 155 -34.51 -21.95 9.53
CA HIS A 155 -34.36 -20.67 8.85
C HIS A 155 -35.64 -19.87 8.94
N GLN A 156 -35.51 -18.58 9.21
CA GLN A 156 -36.61 -17.64 9.05
C GLN A 156 -36.82 -17.40 7.55
N GLU A 157 -38.04 -17.63 7.08
CA GLU A 157 -38.47 -17.23 5.75
C GLU A 157 -39.02 -15.80 5.79
N GLU A 158 -38.68 -15.03 4.77
CA GLU A 158 -39.24 -13.70 4.53
C GLU A 158 -39.85 -13.73 3.13
N ASP A 159 -41.05 -13.19 2.98
CA ASP A 159 -41.64 -12.98 1.66
C ASP A 159 -40.95 -11.79 0.99
N LEU A 160 -40.38 -12.04 -0.19
CA LEU A 160 -39.53 -11.10 -0.89
C LEU A 160 -39.65 -11.36 -2.39
N ASP A 161 -40.01 -10.30 -3.13
CA ASP A 161 -40.04 -10.31 -4.58
C ASP A 161 -38.64 -10.07 -5.17
N PHE A 162 -38.49 -10.24 -6.48
CA PHE A 162 -37.17 -10.07 -7.12
C PHE A 162 -36.68 -8.62 -7.08
N LYS A 163 -37.58 -7.63 -7.09
CA LYS A 163 -37.17 -6.23 -7.00
C LYS A 163 -36.58 -5.93 -5.63
N GLY A 164 -37.28 -6.31 -4.55
CA GLY A 164 -36.80 -6.17 -3.18
C GLY A 164 -35.50 -6.94 -2.94
N LEU A 165 -35.34 -8.12 -3.52
CA LEU A 165 -34.07 -8.86 -3.50
C LEU A 165 -32.93 -8.02 -4.09
N LEU A 166 -33.09 -7.53 -5.33
CA LEU A 166 -32.04 -6.76 -6.01
C LEU A 166 -31.71 -5.47 -5.25
N ASP A 167 -32.71 -4.78 -4.72
CA ASP A 167 -32.53 -3.56 -3.90
C ASP A 167 -31.73 -3.84 -2.62
N ILE A 168 -32.03 -4.94 -1.92
CA ILE A 168 -31.30 -5.37 -0.72
C ILE A 168 -29.84 -5.73 -1.09
N LEU A 169 -29.63 -6.53 -2.14
CA LEU A 169 -28.30 -6.94 -2.57
C LEU A 169 -27.45 -5.75 -3.03
N GLU A 170 -28.06 -4.71 -3.61
CA GLU A 170 -27.35 -3.48 -3.97
C GLU A 170 -26.96 -2.68 -2.73
N LYS A 171 -27.93 -2.42 -1.84
CA LYS A 171 -27.71 -1.62 -0.63
C LYS A 171 -26.68 -2.26 0.30
N ASP A 172 -26.79 -3.57 0.52
CA ASP A 172 -25.85 -4.31 1.34
C ASP A 172 -24.45 -4.32 0.72
N PHE A 173 -24.35 -4.38 -0.61
CA PHE A 173 -23.07 -4.35 -1.30
C PHE A 173 -22.37 -3.00 -1.16
N LEU A 174 -23.10 -1.89 -1.31
CA LEU A 174 -22.57 -0.55 -1.07
C LEU A 174 -22.09 -0.39 0.38
N SER A 175 -22.86 -0.89 1.35
CA SER A 175 -22.45 -0.88 2.77
C SER A 175 -21.20 -1.72 3.00
N TYR A 176 -21.12 -2.91 2.39
CA TYR A 176 -19.96 -3.79 2.46
C TYR A 176 -18.70 -3.12 1.87
N GLN A 177 -18.80 -2.53 0.67
CA GLN A 177 -17.70 -1.81 0.03
C GLN A 177 -17.20 -0.65 0.89
N HIS A 178 -18.10 0.14 1.46
CA HIS A 178 -17.73 1.24 2.35
C HIS A 178 -16.99 0.74 3.60
N LYS A 179 -17.48 -0.34 4.23
CA LYS A 179 -16.83 -0.95 5.41
C LYS A 179 -15.44 -1.49 5.08
N GLU A 180 -15.29 -2.18 3.95
CA GLU A 180 -14.00 -2.69 3.48
C GLU A 180 -13.01 -1.56 3.19
N LEU A 181 -13.47 -0.49 2.54
CA LEU A 181 -12.67 0.70 2.28
C LEU A 181 -12.18 1.34 3.58
N GLU A 182 -13.08 1.58 4.53
CA GLU A 182 -12.73 2.14 5.84
C GLU A 182 -11.78 1.23 6.64
N HIS A 183 -11.98 -0.08 6.56
CA HIS A 183 -11.05 -1.03 7.18
C HIS A 183 -9.64 -0.90 6.59
N LYS A 184 -9.51 -0.86 5.26
CA LYS A 184 -8.23 -0.68 4.56
C LYS A 184 -7.58 0.66 4.89
N LYS A 185 -8.35 1.75 4.91
CA LYS A 185 -7.87 3.08 5.34
C LYS A 185 -7.27 3.02 6.75
N ASN A 186 -8.01 2.45 7.71
CA ASN A 186 -7.58 2.38 9.10
C ASN A 186 -6.28 1.56 9.26
N GLN A 187 -6.13 0.44 8.53
CA GLN A 187 -4.89 -0.32 8.53
C GLN A 187 -3.69 0.51 8.02
N ILE A 188 -3.87 1.23 6.91
CA ILE A 188 -2.84 2.06 6.31
C ILE A 188 -2.49 3.24 7.23
N ILE A 189 -3.50 3.96 7.73
CA ILE A 189 -3.34 5.10 8.65
C ILE A 189 -2.61 4.68 9.92
N LYS A 190 -2.96 3.53 10.52
CA LYS A 190 -2.25 2.99 11.69
C LYS A 190 -0.75 2.80 11.42
N ARG A 191 -0.40 2.23 10.25
CA ARG A 191 0.99 2.05 9.83
C ARG A 191 1.71 3.39 9.61
N LEU A 192 1.06 4.34 8.95
CA LEU A 192 1.63 5.67 8.69
C LEU A 192 1.82 6.47 9.98
N ASN A 193 0.86 6.42 10.91
CA ASN A 193 0.98 7.03 12.23
C ASN A 193 2.17 6.45 13.01
N ALA A 194 2.35 5.13 13.02
CA ALA A 194 3.53 4.53 13.66
C ALA A 194 4.86 5.00 13.04
N GLN A 195 4.89 5.30 11.73
CA GLN A 195 6.07 5.91 11.09
C GLN A 195 6.24 7.39 11.47
N LYS A 196 5.14 8.15 11.57
CA LYS A 196 5.11 9.56 11.97
C LYS A 196 5.60 9.73 13.41
N GLU A 197 5.11 8.92 14.34
CA GLU A 197 5.51 8.99 15.76
C GLU A 197 7.01 8.67 15.95
N ARG A 198 7.56 7.69 15.22
CA ARG A 198 9.01 7.44 15.22
C ARG A 198 9.84 8.62 14.71
N LEU A 199 9.30 9.47 13.84
CA LEU A 199 9.97 10.69 13.39
C LEU A 199 9.87 11.80 14.44
N LYS A 200 8.71 11.92 15.11
CA LYS A 200 8.54 12.85 16.24
C LYS A 200 9.45 12.50 17.40
N GLU A 201 9.54 11.23 17.79
CA GLU A 201 10.48 10.78 18.83
C GLU A 201 11.94 11.13 18.48
N LYS A 202 12.32 11.09 17.21
CA LYS A 202 13.66 11.50 16.76
C LYS A 202 13.86 13.01 16.86
N LEU A 203 12.82 13.78 16.54
CA LEU A 203 12.80 15.23 16.64
C LEU A 203 12.91 15.68 18.11
N GLU A 204 12.16 15.04 19.01
CA GLU A 204 12.19 15.30 20.46
C GLU A 204 13.53 14.91 21.11
N LYS A 205 14.22 13.90 20.56
CA LYS A 205 15.55 13.46 21.02
C LYS A 205 16.70 14.30 20.45
N LEU A 206 16.44 15.34 19.66
CA LEU A 206 17.52 16.25 19.23
C LEU A 206 18.10 16.98 20.45
N GLU A 207 19.44 17.01 20.53
CA GLU A 207 20.16 17.74 21.58
C GLU A 207 19.94 19.25 21.44
N ASP A 208 19.90 20.00 22.54
CA ASP A 208 19.87 21.47 22.45
C ASP A 208 21.17 22.00 21.82
N PRO A 209 21.13 22.84 20.77
CA PRO A 209 22.30 23.51 20.20
C PRO A 209 23.18 24.20 21.25
N LYS A 210 22.60 24.76 22.32
CA LYS A 210 23.35 25.41 23.41
C LYS A 210 24.16 24.40 24.21
N ASN A 211 23.56 23.26 24.56
CA ASN A 211 24.26 22.20 25.28
C ASN A 211 25.40 21.61 24.44
N LEU A 212 25.15 21.36 23.15
CA LEU A 212 26.18 20.95 22.20
C LEU A 212 27.35 21.94 22.12
N GLN A 213 27.06 23.24 22.18
CA GLN A 213 28.08 24.30 22.15
C GLN A 213 28.87 24.36 23.47
N LEU A 214 28.22 24.19 24.62
CA LEU A 214 28.88 24.11 25.93
C LEU A 214 29.82 22.91 26.00
N GLU A 215 29.33 21.72 25.64
CA GLU A 215 30.14 20.49 25.57
C GLU A 215 31.34 20.64 24.62
N ALA A 216 31.13 21.28 23.46
CA ALA A 216 32.20 21.54 22.51
C ALA A 216 33.28 22.45 23.12
N LYS A 217 32.89 23.49 23.87
CA LYS A 217 33.81 24.39 24.56
C LYS A 217 34.56 23.66 25.67
N GLU A 218 33.88 22.87 26.49
CA GLU A 218 34.51 22.07 27.55
C GLU A 218 35.54 21.09 26.99
N LEU A 219 35.18 20.33 25.94
CA LEU A 219 36.11 19.40 25.27
C LEU A 219 37.32 20.13 24.68
N GLN A 220 37.12 21.34 24.15
CA GLN A 220 38.20 22.17 23.63
C GLN A 220 39.12 22.63 24.74
N THR A 221 38.57 23.16 25.84
CA THR A 221 39.33 23.60 27.01
C THR A 221 40.14 22.43 27.57
N GLN A 222 39.51 21.27 27.79
CA GLN A 222 40.21 20.09 28.28
C GLN A 222 41.35 19.66 27.36
N ALA A 223 41.13 19.63 26.04
CA ALA A 223 42.17 19.28 25.08
C ALA A 223 43.33 20.28 25.08
N SER A 224 43.04 21.58 25.16
CA SER A 224 44.07 22.64 25.26
C SER A 224 44.87 22.52 26.55
N LEU A 225 44.23 22.29 27.70
CA LEU A 225 44.93 22.12 28.98
C LEU A 225 45.85 20.89 28.98
N LEU A 226 45.34 19.76 28.49
CA LEU A 226 46.15 18.55 28.36
C LEU A 226 47.35 18.74 27.43
N LEU A 227 47.20 19.53 26.37
CA LEU A 227 48.28 19.83 25.42
C LEU A 227 49.34 20.76 26.05
N THR A 228 48.90 21.84 26.70
CA THR A 228 49.79 22.82 27.36
C THR A 228 50.57 22.18 28.50
N TYR A 229 49.89 21.43 29.37
CA TYR A 229 50.49 20.82 30.56
C TYR A 229 50.92 19.37 30.34
N GLN A 230 51.06 18.91 29.09
CA GLN A 230 51.38 17.51 28.76
C GLN A 230 52.61 16.97 29.50
N HIS A 231 53.58 17.84 29.81
CA HIS A 231 54.83 17.52 30.49
C HIS A 231 54.66 17.28 32.00
N LEU A 232 53.57 17.78 32.59
CA LEU A 232 53.23 17.63 34.01
C LEU A 232 52.34 16.41 34.29
N ILE A 233 51.83 15.75 33.25
CA ILE A 233 50.88 14.65 33.37
C ILE A 233 51.63 13.33 33.68
N ASN A 234 51.36 12.75 34.84
CA ASN A 234 51.91 11.46 35.22
C ASN A 234 51.30 10.32 34.39
N LYS A 235 52.14 9.54 33.71
CA LYS A 235 51.70 8.38 32.89
C LYS A 235 50.95 7.31 33.69
N ARG A 236 51.15 7.24 35.01
CA ARG A 236 50.52 6.24 35.89
C ARG A 236 49.15 6.67 36.44
N GLU A 237 48.74 7.91 36.29
CA GLU A 237 47.46 8.42 36.80
C GLU A 237 46.40 8.46 35.70
N ASN A 238 45.14 8.16 36.04
CA ASN A 238 43.99 8.18 35.11
C ASN A 238 43.15 9.47 35.24
N ARG A 239 43.59 10.39 36.09
CA ARG A 239 42.94 11.66 36.37
C ARG A 239 44.02 12.70 36.59
N VAL A 240 43.83 13.89 36.01
CA VAL A 240 44.69 15.05 36.26
C VAL A 240 43.82 16.23 36.64
N VAL A 241 44.29 17.05 37.59
CA VAL A 241 43.67 18.34 37.93
C VAL A 241 44.58 19.42 37.38
N LEU A 242 44.09 20.19 36.42
CA LEU A 242 44.82 21.27 35.76
C LEU A 242 44.10 22.59 36.00
N LYS A 243 44.83 23.68 36.20
CA LYS A 243 44.24 25.01 36.26
C LYS A 243 44.00 25.53 34.84
N ASP A 244 42.80 26.05 34.60
CA ASP A 244 42.49 26.75 33.36
C ASP A 244 43.10 28.16 33.33
N PHE A 245 42.84 28.90 32.25
CA PHE A 245 43.39 30.24 32.04
C PHE A 245 42.79 31.32 32.96
N GLU A 246 41.78 30.96 33.77
CA GLU A 246 41.12 31.79 34.78
C GLU A 246 41.42 31.28 36.21
N ASP A 247 42.48 30.48 36.36
CA ASP A 247 42.92 29.84 37.62
C ASP A 247 41.90 28.86 38.25
N LYS A 248 40.89 28.43 37.49
CA LYS A 248 39.89 27.46 37.96
C LYS A 248 40.40 26.03 37.76
N GLU A 249 40.24 25.20 38.78
CA GLU A 249 40.63 23.79 38.72
C GLU A 249 39.68 22.98 37.81
N CYS A 250 40.26 22.28 36.84
CA CYS A 250 39.59 21.39 35.92
C CYS A 250 40.12 19.96 36.11
N ALA A 251 39.27 19.08 36.63
CA ALA A 251 39.56 17.65 36.70
C ALA A 251 39.26 16.97 35.36
N ILE A 252 40.23 16.28 34.79
CA ILE A 252 40.13 15.61 33.50
C ILE A 252 40.49 14.13 33.66
N GLU A 253 39.55 13.25 33.33
CA GLU A 253 39.81 11.81 33.23
C GLU A 253 40.53 11.48 31.92
N ILE A 254 41.57 10.65 32.00
CA ILE A 254 42.43 10.26 30.88
C ILE A 254 42.17 8.79 30.53
N ASP A 255 41.77 8.55 29.28
CA ASP A 255 41.59 7.21 28.72
C ASP A 255 42.96 6.58 28.40
N LYS A 256 43.41 5.67 29.27
CA LYS A 256 44.70 4.97 29.13
C LYS A 256 44.72 3.87 28.08
N SER A 257 43.59 3.54 27.45
CA SER A 257 43.57 2.58 26.34
C SER A 257 44.28 3.11 25.09
N MET A 258 44.63 4.40 25.07
CA MET A 258 45.33 5.05 23.96
C MET A 258 46.43 6.01 24.43
N PRO A 259 47.42 6.31 23.57
CA PRO A 259 48.43 7.32 23.87
C PRO A 259 47.82 8.70 24.16
N LEU A 260 48.43 9.46 25.08
CA LEU A 260 47.95 10.79 25.51
C LEU A 260 47.71 11.74 24.32
N ASN A 261 48.62 11.80 23.35
CA ASN A 261 48.45 12.64 22.16
C ASN A 261 47.25 12.20 21.30
N ALA A 262 46.98 10.90 21.21
CA ALA A 262 45.81 10.38 20.52
C ALA A 262 44.52 10.75 21.27
N PHE A 263 44.53 10.72 22.61
CA PHE A 263 43.41 11.15 23.44
C PHE A 263 43.12 12.65 23.31
N ILE A 264 44.16 13.50 23.31
CA ILE A 264 44.04 14.95 23.07
C ILE A 264 43.42 15.21 21.70
N ASN A 265 43.95 14.57 20.65
CA ASN A 265 43.41 14.69 19.29
C ASN A 265 41.96 14.19 19.18
N LYS A 266 41.60 13.12 19.90
CA LYS A 266 40.22 12.62 20.01
C LYS A 266 39.31 13.69 20.63
N LYS A 267 39.72 14.34 21.73
CA LYS A 267 38.94 15.45 22.34
C LYS A 267 38.79 16.64 21.40
N PHE A 268 39.85 17.09 20.72
CA PHE A 268 39.74 18.14 19.70
C PHE A 268 38.79 17.76 18.56
N THR A 269 38.87 16.51 18.10
CA THR A 269 37.97 15.99 17.05
C THR A 269 36.52 15.96 17.51
N LEU A 270 36.25 15.52 18.75
CA LEU A 270 34.92 15.50 19.33
C LEU A 270 34.36 16.91 19.53
N SER A 271 35.17 17.84 20.04
CA SER A 271 34.81 19.26 20.14
C SER A 271 34.43 19.84 18.77
N LYS A 272 35.26 19.63 17.75
CA LYS A 272 34.98 20.08 16.38
C LYS A 272 33.68 19.49 15.84
N LYS A 273 33.43 18.20 16.06
CA LYS A 273 32.19 17.51 15.65
C LYS A 273 30.96 18.09 16.37
N LYS A 274 31.03 18.29 17.69
CA LYS A 274 29.94 18.87 18.49
C LYS A 274 29.63 20.31 18.09
N LYS A 275 30.66 21.13 17.85
CA LYS A 275 30.53 22.50 17.32
C LYS A 275 29.89 22.52 15.92
N GLN A 276 30.30 21.64 15.01
CA GLN A 276 29.65 21.54 13.71
C GLN A 276 28.20 21.07 13.83
N LYS A 277 27.93 20.08 14.70
CA LYS A 277 26.57 19.61 14.96
C LYS A 277 25.68 20.73 15.47
N SER A 278 26.12 21.53 16.45
CA SER A 278 25.32 22.65 16.96
C SER A 278 25.02 23.69 15.88
N GLN A 279 25.97 23.95 14.98
CA GLN A 279 25.80 24.88 13.86
C GLN A 279 24.78 24.40 12.83
N PHE A 280 24.71 23.10 12.54
CA PHE A 280 23.87 22.55 11.47
C PHE A 280 22.65 21.76 11.98
N LEU A 281 22.40 21.72 13.29
CA LEU A 281 21.29 20.96 13.86
C LEU A 281 19.94 21.41 13.32
N TYR A 282 19.77 22.72 13.08
CA TYR A 282 18.53 23.28 12.53
C TYR A 282 18.15 22.65 11.17
N LEU A 283 19.12 22.24 10.35
CA LEU A 283 18.87 21.54 9.07
C LEU A 283 18.34 20.12 9.31
N GLU A 284 18.82 19.45 10.36
CA GLU A 284 18.31 18.13 10.75
C GLU A 284 16.88 18.23 11.30
N GLU A 285 16.63 19.25 12.12
CA GLU A 285 15.31 19.58 12.66
C GLU A 285 14.30 19.87 11.54
N GLU A 286 14.67 20.76 10.60
CA GLU A 286 13.85 21.09 9.42
C GLU A 286 13.56 19.83 8.59
N ASN A 287 14.57 19.00 8.31
CA ASN A 287 14.39 17.76 7.55
C ASN A 287 13.41 16.79 8.22
N LEU A 288 13.47 16.67 9.56
CA LEU A 288 12.52 15.86 10.32
C LEU A 288 11.12 16.44 10.28
N LYS A 289 10.97 17.77 10.46
CA LYS A 289 9.68 18.47 10.36
C LYS A 289 9.03 18.27 8.98
N GLU A 290 9.80 18.39 7.89
CA GLU A 290 9.29 18.15 6.54
C GLU A 290 8.85 16.71 6.33
N LYS A 291 9.61 15.73 6.84
CA LYS A 291 9.20 14.31 6.80
C LYS A 291 7.93 14.04 7.57
N ILE A 292 7.73 14.70 8.73
CA ILE A 292 6.52 14.58 9.54
C ILE A 292 5.33 15.17 8.79
N ALA A 293 5.47 16.39 8.27
CA ALA A 293 4.43 17.06 7.47
C ALA A 293 4.04 16.21 6.25
N PHE A 294 5.01 15.65 5.53
CA PHE A 294 4.73 14.75 4.42
C PHE A 294 3.95 13.50 4.85
N LYS A 295 4.29 12.89 6.00
CA LYS A 295 3.54 11.74 6.53
C LYS A 295 2.11 12.11 6.92
N GLU A 296 1.89 13.33 7.39
CA GLU A 296 0.57 13.87 7.69
C GLU A 296 -0.26 14.05 6.41
N SER A 297 0.31 14.62 5.35
CA SER A 297 -0.33 14.69 4.03
C SER A 297 -0.72 13.31 3.50
N GLN A 298 0.16 12.29 3.67
CA GLN A 298 -0.19 10.90 3.31
C GLN A 298 -1.38 10.36 4.11
N ILE A 299 -1.44 10.64 5.41
CA ILE A 299 -2.55 10.20 6.27
C ILE A 299 -3.86 10.85 5.84
N ASN A 300 -3.84 12.16 5.58
CA ASN A 300 -5.03 12.90 5.14
C ASN A 300 -5.51 12.40 3.77
N TYR A 301 -4.59 12.22 2.81
CA TYR A 301 -4.94 11.68 1.50
C TYR A 301 -5.58 10.28 1.57
N VAL A 302 -5.08 9.41 2.45
CA VAL A 302 -5.69 8.09 2.69
C VAL A 302 -7.06 8.21 3.35
N ARG A 303 -7.23 9.13 4.30
CA ARG A 303 -8.51 9.36 4.99
C ARG A 303 -9.59 9.80 4.00
N ASP A 304 -9.24 10.70 3.10
CA ASP A 304 -10.16 11.32 2.14
C ASP A 304 -10.38 10.48 0.87
N ALA A 305 -9.67 9.36 0.73
CA ALA A 305 -9.81 8.48 -0.43
C ALA A 305 -11.24 7.92 -0.55
N ALA A 306 -11.91 8.23 -1.66
CA ALA A 306 -13.23 7.69 -1.97
C ALA A 306 -13.17 6.30 -2.63
N GLU A 307 -12.03 5.97 -3.25
CA GLU A 307 -11.84 4.73 -4.01
C GLU A 307 -10.68 3.89 -3.46
N GLU A 308 -10.82 2.57 -3.56
CA GLU A 308 -9.78 1.64 -3.13
C GLU A 308 -8.50 1.74 -3.99
N SER A 309 -8.64 2.11 -5.26
CA SER A 309 -7.53 2.28 -6.22
C SER A 309 -6.46 3.24 -5.68
N VAL A 310 -6.87 4.30 -4.98
CA VAL A 310 -5.99 5.28 -4.34
C VAL A 310 -5.19 4.66 -3.19
N LEU A 311 -5.80 3.73 -2.46
CA LEU A 311 -5.18 3.08 -1.31
C LEU A 311 -4.06 2.12 -1.70
N GLU A 312 -4.10 1.56 -2.92
CA GLU A 312 -3.10 0.63 -3.44
C GLU A 312 -1.67 1.21 -3.32
N MET A 313 -1.52 2.53 -3.55
CA MET A 313 -0.24 3.23 -3.46
C MET A 313 0.41 3.11 -2.08
N PHE A 314 -0.42 3.02 -1.04
CA PHE A 314 0.00 3.00 0.36
C PHE A 314 -0.07 1.60 0.98
N MET A 315 -0.40 0.57 0.22
CA MET A 315 -0.36 -0.80 0.71
C MET A 315 1.07 -1.35 0.75
N PRO A 316 1.39 -2.26 1.69
CA PRO A 316 2.66 -2.94 1.67
C PRO A 316 2.78 -3.78 0.39
N PHE A 317 3.88 -3.59 -0.34
CA PHE A 317 4.18 -4.39 -1.53
C PHE A 317 4.13 -5.89 -1.25
N LYS A 318 3.34 -6.64 -2.04
CA LYS A 318 3.01 -8.06 -1.79
C LYS A 318 4.19 -9.02 -1.94
N ASN A 319 5.27 -8.65 -2.64
CA ASN A 319 6.46 -9.49 -2.76
C ASN A 319 7.48 -9.18 -1.66
N SER A 320 7.33 -9.87 -0.53
CA SER A 320 8.24 -9.84 0.64
C SER A 320 9.68 -10.27 0.33
N LYS A 321 9.94 -10.91 -0.81
CA LYS A 321 11.28 -11.39 -1.21
C LYS A 321 12.19 -10.31 -1.79
N ILE A 322 11.64 -9.17 -2.24
CA ILE A 322 12.46 -8.04 -2.70
C ILE A 322 12.73 -7.17 -1.49
N LYS A 323 13.92 -7.30 -0.89
CA LYS A 323 14.41 -6.37 0.13
C LYS A 323 14.24 -4.96 -0.44
N ARG A 324 13.37 -4.15 0.17
CA ARG A 324 13.24 -2.74 -0.20
C ARG A 324 14.64 -2.15 -0.02
N PRO A 325 15.31 -1.65 -1.06
CA PRO A 325 16.52 -0.88 -0.83
C PRO A 325 16.17 0.24 0.14
N MET A 326 17.03 0.55 1.10
CA MET A 326 16.94 1.79 1.87
C MET A 326 17.18 2.95 0.89
N SER A 327 16.18 3.24 0.07
CA SER A 327 16.13 4.44 -0.73
C SER A 327 16.00 5.58 0.27
N GLY A 328 16.94 6.52 0.24
CA GLY A 328 16.85 7.75 1.02
C GLY A 328 15.73 8.68 0.54
N TYR A 329 14.56 8.13 0.19
CA TYR A 329 13.32 8.75 -0.28
C TYR A 329 12.15 7.78 -0.08
N GLU A 330 10.92 8.28 -0.13
CA GLU A 330 9.72 7.46 -0.02
C GLU A 330 9.51 6.62 -1.29
N VAL A 331 9.17 5.35 -1.13
CA VAL A 331 8.86 4.44 -2.24
C VAL A 331 7.46 3.88 -2.09
N LEU A 332 6.66 4.10 -3.13
CA LEU A 332 5.31 3.59 -3.29
C LEU A 332 5.27 2.67 -4.53
N TYR A 333 4.20 1.88 -4.63
CA TYR A 333 3.94 1.04 -5.80
C TYR A 333 2.52 1.28 -6.24
N TYR A 334 2.33 1.54 -7.54
CA TYR A 334 1.02 1.74 -8.10
C TYR A 334 0.91 1.00 -9.43
N LYS A 335 -0.07 0.10 -9.53
CA LYS A 335 -0.16 -0.89 -10.61
C LYS A 335 1.20 -1.61 -10.77
N ASP A 336 1.80 -1.57 -11.95
CA ASP A 336 3.08 -2.22 -12.26
C ASP A 336 4.32 -1.30 -12.07
N PHE A 337 4.13 -0.09 -11.52
CA PHE A 337 5.20 0.90 -11.41
C PHE A 337 5.71 1.07 -9.99
N LYS A 338 7.04 1.18 -9.86
CA LYS A 338 7.69 1.71 -8.67
C LYS A 338 7.69 3.23 -8.76
N ILE A 339 7.23 3.90 -7.71
CA ILE A 339 7.16 5.36 -7.60
C ILE A 339 8.10 5.81 -6.49
N GLY A 340 8.97 6.79 -6.78
CA GLY A 340 9.81 7.45 -5.79
C GLY A 340 9.34 8.87 -5.53
N LEU A 341 9.31 9.28 -4.26
CA LEU A 341 8.91 10.62 -3.80
C LEU A 341 9.95 11.15 -2.81
N GLY A 342 10.52 12.32 -3.09
CA GLY A 342 11.41 12.97 -2.14
C GLY A 342 10.62 13.85 -1.16
N LYS A 343 10.78 13.59 0.14
CA LYS A 343 10.01 14.29 1.20
C LYS A 343 10.59 15.62 1.63
N ASN A 344 11.84 15.87 1.26
CA ASN A 344 12.62 17.07 1.56
C ASN A 344 13.72 17.21 0.51
N GLN A 345 14.45 18.32 0.57
CA GLN A 345 15.51 18.63 -0.39
C GLN A 345 16.56 17.51 -0.52
N LYS A 346 17.02 16.92 0.59
CA LYS A 346 18.03 15.86 0.59
C LYS A 346 17.53 14.61 -0.14
N GLU A 347 16.28 14.24 0.10
CA GLU A 347 15.66 13.09 -0.56
C GLU A 347 15.37 13.35 -2.03
N ASN A 348 14.94 14.57 -2.40
CA ASN A 348 14.77 14.98 -3.81
C ASN A 348 16.09 14.84 -4.59
N ILE A 349 17.21 15.30 -4.03
CA ILE A 349 18.53 15.14 -4.66
C ILE A 349 18.85 13.67 -4.86
N LYS A 350 18.69 12.85 -3.82
CA LYS A 350 18.99 11.41 -3.90
C LYS A 350 18.09 10.70 -4.92
N LEU A 351 16.81 11.05 -4.95
CA LEU A 351 15.85 10.51 -5.91
C LEU A 351 16.24 10.85 -7.35
N LEU A 352 16.61 12.10 -7.63
CA LEU A 352 17.07 12.53 -8.94
C LEU A 352 18.38 11.86 -9.36
N GLN A 353 19.27 11.55 -8.43
CA GLN A 353 20.53 10.85 -8.71
C GLN A 353 20.31 9.37 -9.03
N ASP A 354 19.34 8.72 -8.38
CA ASP A 354 19.03 7.30 -8.58
C ASP A 354 18.19 7.02 -9.83
N ALA A 355 17.48 8.03 -10.35
CA ALA A 355 16.63 7.92 -11.52
C ALA A 355 17.42 7.77 -12.83
N ARG A 356 16.95 6.90 -13.73
CA ARG A 356 17.54 6.64 -15.05
C ARG A 356 17.03 7.63 -16.08
N ALA A 357 17.74 7.76 -17.20
CA ALA A 357 17.43 8.69 -18.28
C ALA A 357 15.97 8.64 -18.80
N ASN A 358 15.40 7.44 -18.90
CA ASN A 358 14.05 7.22 -19.44
C ASN A 358 12.95 7.19 -18.36
N ASP A 359 13.30 7.32 -17.07
CA ASP A 359 12.29 7.41 -16.01
C ASP A 359 11.51 8.72 -16.14
N LEU A 360 10.24 8.71 -15.73
CA LEU A 360 9.39 9.89 -15.80
C LEU A 360 9.57 10.72 -14.53
N TRP A 361 9.91 11.98 -14.68
CA TRP A 361 9.92 12.98 -13.62
C TRP A 361 8.65 13.82 -13.65
N MET A 362 8.12 14.13 -12.48
CA MET A 362 6.95 14.99 -12.29
C MET A 362 7.16 15.95 -11.12
N HIS A 363 6.64 17.17 -11.23
CA HIS A 363 6.65 18.19 -10.19
C HIS A 363 5.52 19.21 -10.39
N VAL A 364 5.04 19.82 -9.30
CA VAL A 364 4.06 20.90 -9.36
C VAL A 364 4.77 22.18 -9.79
N ARG A 365 4.32 22.80 -10.89
CA ARG A 365 4.94 24.00 -11.46
C ARG A 365 4.94 25.14 -10.44
N ASP A 366 6.08 25.82 -10.35
CA ASP A 366 6.30 27.03 -9.54
C ASP A 366 6.00 26.91 -8.03
N ILE A 367 5.73 25.70 -7.53
CA ILE A 367 5.44 25.42 -6.13
C ILE A 367 6.56 24.54 -5.57
N PRO A 368 7.32 24.99 -4.57
CA PRO A 368 8.35 24.16 -3.93
C PRO A 368 7.74 22.89 -3.31
N GLY A 369 8.18 21.72 -3.73
CA GLY A 369 7.58 20.48 -3.24
C GLY A 369 8.36 19.20 -3.52
N SER A 370 7.61 18.10 -3.46
CA SER A 370 8.14 16.76 -3.70
C SER A 370 8.46 16.56 -5.18
N HIS A 371 9.65 16.05 -5.48
CA HIS A 371 9.92 15.49 -6.80
C HIS A 371 9.36 14.07 -6.84
N LEU A 372 8.69 13.72 -7.92
CA LEU A 372 8.20 12.37 -8.16
C LEU A 372 8.95 11.76 -9.34
N ILE A 373 9.38 10.51 -9.18
CA ILE A 373 9.93 9.68 -10.27
C ILE A 373 9.09 8.41 -10.43
N VAL A 374 8.63 8.15 -11.65
CA VAL A 374 8.10 6.84 -12.06
C VAL A 374 9.24 6.06 -12.70
N PHE A 375 9.66 4.98 -12.05
CA PHE A 375 10.72 4.11 -12.57
C PHE A 375 10.17 3.24 -13.70
N CYS A 376 10.44 3.64 -14.95
CA CYS A 376 9.74 3.13 -16.13
C CYS A 376 10.31 1.79 -16.64
N GLN A 377 11.58 1.46 -16.33
CA GLN A 377 12.25 0.26 -16.86
C GLN A 377 12.04 0.08 -18.38
N LYS A 378 11.16 -0.83 -18.81
CA LYS A 378 10.79 -1.09 -20.22
C LYS A 378 9.40 -0.57 -20.62
N ASN A 379 8.59 -0.11 -19.67
CA ASN A 379 7.19 0.27 -19.89
C ASN A 379 6.98 1.75 -19.60
N THR A 380 6.24 2.45 -20.45
CA THR A 380 5.84 3.84 -20.20
C THR A 380 4.49 3.86 -19.47
N PRO A 381 4.32 4.69 -18.42
CA PRO A 381 3.02 4.82 -17.75
C PRO A 381 1.98 5.40 -18.70
N LYS A 382 0.77 4.86 -18.67
CA LYS A 382 -0.39 5.39 -19.39
C LYS A 382 -0.86 6.71 -18.77
N ASP A 383 -1.59 7.53 -19.53
CA ASP A 383 -2.08 8.83 -19.07
C ASP A 383 -2.93 8.75 -17.79
N GLU A 384 -3.72 7.70 -17.62
CA GLU A 384 -4.47 7.45 -16.37
C GLU A 384 -3.56 7.36 -15.15
N ILE A 385 -2.40 6.71 -15.27
CA ILE A 385 -1.43 6.58 -14.17
C ILE A 385 -0.79 7.94 -13.89
N ILE A 386 -0.42 8.68 -14.93
CA ILE A 386 0.17 10.01 -14.80
C ILE A 386 -0.82 10.96 -14.11
N MET A 387 -2.11 10.87 -14.46
CA MET A 387 -3.19 11.66 -13.85
C MET A 387 -3.35 11.37 -12.35
N GLU A 388 -3.39 10.09 -11.96
CA GLU A 388 -3.50 9.71 -10.54
C GLU A 388 -2.28 10.15 -9.73
N LEU A 389 -1.07 10.05 -10.29
CA LEU A 389 0.14 10.53 -9.65
C LEU A 389 0.19 12.06 -9.55
N ALA A 390 -0.39 12.79 -10.51
CA ALA A 390 -0.54 14.24 -10.45
C ALA A 390 -1.48 14.66 -9.30
N LYS A 391 -2.62 13.99 -9.14
CA LYS A 391 -3.54 14.21 -7.99
C LYS A 391 -2.84 13.94 -6.66
N MET A 392 -2.06 12.85 -6.57
CA MET A 392 -1.28 12.55 -5.38
C MET A 392 -0.25 13.67 -5.09
N LEU A 393 0.48 14.15 -6.10
CA LEU A 393 1.44 15.25 -5.94
C LEU A 393 0.79 16.51 -5.35
N ILE A 394 -0.42 16.86 -5.80
CA ILE A 394 -1.20 17.97 -5.23
C ILE A 394 -1.49 17.73 -3.75
N LYS A 395 -2.03 16.55 -3.39
CA LYS A 395 -2.38 16.25 -1.99
C LYS A 395 -1.14 16.09 -1.08
N MET A 396 0.07 15.99 -1.64
CA MET A 396 1.33 16.02 -0.90
C MET A 396 1.91 17.44 -0.71
N GLN A 397 1.29 18.47 -1.28
CA GLN A 397 1.72 19.86 -1.04
C GLN A 397 1.38 20.30 0.39
N LYS A 398 2.16 21.25 0.91
CA LYS A 398 1.93 21.85 2.23
C LYS A 398 0.78 22.87 2.17
N ASP A 399 0.76 23.66 1.10
CA ASP A 399 -0.20 24.74 0.89
C ASP A 399 -1.25 24.34 -0.14
N ALA A 400 -2.48 24.80 0.06
CA ALA A 400 -3.59 24.59 -0.85
C ALA A 400 -3.75 25.78 -1.81
N PHE A 401 -3.95 25.48 -3.09
CA PHE A 401 -4.15 26.45 -4.17
C PHE A 401 -5.38 26.08 -4.99
N ASN A 402 -6.04 27.06 -5.60
CA ASN A 402 -7.27 26.82 -6.39
C ASN A 402 -7.02 25.97 -7.65
N SER A 403 -5.83 26.07 -8.22
CA SER A 403 -5.42 25.34 -9.42
C SER A 403 -3.94 25.01 -9.37
N TYR A 404 -3.60 23.83 -9.87
CA TYR A 404 -2.25 23.34 -9.95
C TYR A 404 -1.93 22.98 -11.39
N GLU A 405 -0.71 23.29 -11.79
CA GLU A 405 -0.12 22.80 -13.03
C GLU A 405 0.98 21.81 -12.67
N ILE A 406 0.96 20.64 -13.28
CA ILE A 406 1.93 19.58 -13.00
C ILE A 406 2.73 19.33 -14.26
N ASP A 407 4.01 19.65 -14.19
CA ASP A 407 4.94 19.41 -15.27
C ASP A 407 5.52 18.01 -15.16
N TYR A 408 5.60 17.32 -16.29
CA TYR A 408 6.24 16.02 -16.37
C TYR A 408 7.07 15.87 -17.64
N THR A 409 8.22 15.21 -17.51
CA THR A 409 9.13 14.92 -18.61
C THR A 409 10.02 13.73 -18.28
N GLN A 410 10.79 13.24 -19.24
CA GLN A 410 11.79 12.22 -18.98
C GLN A 410 12.96 12.81 -18.18
N ARG A 411 13.47 12.05 -17.21
CA ARG A 411 14.56 12.44 -16.31
C ARG A 411 15.79 12.98 -17.04
N LYS A 412 16.12 12.47 -18.24
CA LYS A 412 17.25 12.98 -19.06
C LYS A 412 17.13 14.45 -19.45
N PHE A 413 15.92 15.01 -19.45
CA PHE A 413 15.67 16.42 -19.75
C PHE A 413 15.66 17.31 -18.50
N VAL A 414 15.95 16.75 -17.32
CA VAL A 414 15.99 17.46 -16.04
C VAL A 414 17.46 17.61 -15.61
N LYS A 415 17.91 18.84 -15.34
CA LYS A 415 19.27 19.12 -14.88
C LYS A 415 19.23 19.80 -13.51
N ILE A 416 20.00 19.25 -12.57
CA ILE A 416 20.15 19.80 -11.22
C ILE A 416 21.06 21.03 -11.29
N ILE A 417 20.63 22.15 -10.71
CA ILE A 417 21.43 23.38 -10.62
C ILE A 417 22.05 23.49 -9.23
N LYS A 418 21.21 23.65 -8.20
CA LYS A 418 21.65 23.86 -6.82
C LYS A 418 20.69 23.19 -5.86
N GLY A 419 21.23 22.34 -4.99
CA GLY A 419 20.39 21.52 -4.11
C GLY A 419 19.42 20.67 -4.92
N ALA A 420 18.12 20.75 -4.59
CA ALA A 420 17.07 20.08 -5.35
C ALA A 420 16.50 20.91 -6.52
N ASN A 421 16.93 22.15 -6.72
CA ASN A 421 16.40 22.99 -7.80
C ASN A 421 16.87 22.46 -9.17
N VAL A 422 15.92 22.40 -10.09
CA VAL A 422 16.13 21.84 -11.43
C VAL A 422 15.70 22.81 -12.52
N ILE A 423 16.36 22.73 -13.66
CA ILE A 423 15.82 23.18 -14.95
C ILE A 423 15.42 21.97 -15.75
N TYR A 424 14.33 22.10 -16.51
CA TYR A 424 13.80 21.01 -17.31
C TYR A 424 13.27 21.53 -18.65
N SER A 425 13.24 20.65 -19.63
CA SER A 425 12.80 20.95 -20.99
C SER A 425 11.96 19.81 -21.55
N LYS A 426 11.30 20.02 -22.70
CA LYS A 426 10.45 19.02 -23.37
C LYS A 426 9.43 18.41 -22.40
N TYR A 427 8.83 19.26 -21.57
CA TYR A 427 7.81 18.85 -20.62
C TYR A 427 6.42 18.95 -21.23
N ARG A 428 5.50 18.22 -20.63
CA ARG A 428 4.07 18.36 -20.82
C ARG A 428 3.46 18.78 -19.48
N THR A 429 2.27 19.36 -19.52
CA THR A 429 1.61 19.92 -18.34
C THR A 429 0.21 19.35 -18.23
N ILE A 430 -0.17 19.01 -17.00
CA ILE A 430 -1.54 18.68 -16.63
C ILE A 430 -2.05 19.79 -15.72
N SER A 431 -3.20 20.37 -16.03
CA SER A 431 -3.86 21.38 -15.19
C SER A 431 -5.01 20.74 -14.42
N LEU A 432 -5.01 20.88 -13.10
CA LEU A 432 -6.03 20.36 -12.19
C LEU A 432 -6.52 21.47 -11.26
N LYS A 433 -7.82 21.45 -10.94
CA LYS A 433 -8.37 22.29 -9.86
C LYS A 433 -8.36 21.47 -8.57
N ASP A 434 -8.12 22.12 -7.42
CA ASP A 434 -8.35 21.44 -6.14
C ASP A 434 -9.86 21.20 -6.04
N THR A 435 -10.24 19.92 -5.97
CA THR A 435 -11.59 19.47 -5.64
C THR A 435 -11.60 18.85 -4.27
#